data_AF-A0A519ZCP7-F1
#
_entry.id   AF-A0A519ZCP7-F1
#
_cell.length_a   1.000
_cell.length_b   1.000
_cell.length_c   1.000
_cell.angle_alpha   90.00
_cell.angle_beta   90.00
_cell.angle_gamma   90.00
#
_symmetry.space_group_name_H-M   'P 1'
#
loop_
_entity.id
_entity.type
_entity.pdbx_description
1 polymer ?
#
loop_
_entity_poly.entity_id
_entity_poly.type
_entity_poly.pdbx_seq_one_letter_code
_entity_poly.pdbx_strand_id
1 'polypeptide(L)'
;MQNLLQFQYHLIRESREVVFKFLESQVKEDFLVALSPFNDKNIRYMLVHVANTYIAWINNFVLKGNRTFFSEDEILSFDQLRAIFEEVDHIMNRFCFKFSENPVQALKGYKCPDK
;
A
#
# COMPACT_ATOMS: atom_id res chain seq x y z
N MET A 1 5.57 -22.25 13.80
CA MET A 1 4.20 -21.77 13.51
C MET A 1 4.34 -20.48 12.74
N GLN A 2 3.85 -20.40 11.50
CA GLN A 2 3.90 -19.15 10.75
C GLN A 2 2.95 -18.15 11.41
N ASN A 3 3.43 -16.93 11.67
CA ASN A 3 2.59 -15.90 12.28
C ASN A 3 1.42 -15.55 11.33
N LEU A 4 0.18 -15.59 11.84
CA LEU A 4 -1.03 -15.38 11.04
C LEU A 4 -0.98 -14.09 10.21
N LEU A 5 -0.55 -12.97 10.81
CA LEU A 5 -0.48 -11.68 10.13
C LEU A 5 0.59 -11.68 9.04
N GLN A 6 1.74 -12.30 9.29
CA GLN A 6 2.78 -12.45 8.28
C GLN A 6 2.32 -13.31 7.10
N PHE A 7 1.59 -14.39 7.37
CA PHE A 7 1.04 -15.25 6.32
C PHE A 7 0.00 -14.52 5.48
N GLN A 8 -0.95 -13.82 6.10
CA GLN A 8 -1.95 -13.02 5.38
C GLN A 8 -1.29 -11.93 4.54
N TYR A 9 -0.29 -11.24 5.09
CA TYR A 9 0.40 -10.21 4.34
C TYR A 9 1.23 -10.79 3.19
N HIS A 10 1.82 -11.98 3.36
CA HIS A 10 2.49 -12.68 2.28
C HIS A 10 1.54 -12.95 1.10
N LEU A 11 0.32 -13.43 1.35
CA LEU A 11 -0.70 -13.63 0.30
C LEU A 11 -1.06 -12.32 -0.41
N ILE A 12 -1.13 -11.20 0.32
CA ILE A 12 -1.35 -9.87 -0.27
C ILE A 12 -0.19 -9.49 -1.20
N ARG A 13 1.06 -9.75 -0.81
CA ARG A 13 2.25 -9.47 -1.64
C ARG A 13 2.25 -10.31 -2.91
N GLU A 14 1.92 -11.60 -2.81
CA GLU A 14 1.81 -12.47 -3.99
C GLU A 14 0.72 -12.01 -4.95
N SER A 15 -0.46 -11.65 -4.43
CA SER A 15 -1.55 -11.10 -5.24
C SER A 15 -1.14 -9.79 -5.94
N ARG A 16 -0.47 -8.89 -5.22
CA ARG A 16 0.05 -7.64 -5.79
C ARG A 16 1.06 -7.89 -6.89
N GLU A 17 1.93 -8.89 -6.75
CA GLU A 17 2.90 -9.25 -7.78
C GLU A 17 2.24 -9.74 -9.07
N VAL A 18 1.13 -10.48 -8.98
CA VAL A 18 0.33 -10.87 -10.15
C VAL A 18 -0.22 -9.64 -10.87
N VAL A 19 -0.73 -8.66 -10.11
CA VAL A 19 -1.21 -7.39 -10.67
C VAL A 19 -0.09 -6.64 -11.36
N PHE A 20 1.08 -6.49 -10.74
CA PHE A 20 2.21 -5.78 -11.36
C PHE A 20 2.68 -6.43 -12.65
N LYS A 21 2.80 -7.76 -12.68
CA LYS A 21 3.14 -8.49 -13.92
C LYS A 21 2.11 -8.28 -15.02
N PHE A 22 0.83 -8.29 -14.68
CA PHE A 22 -0.23 -8.00 -15.66
C PHE A 22 -0.12 -6.57 -16.18
N LEU A 23 0.05 -5.59 -15.29
CA LEU A 23 0.16 -4.19 -15.68
C LEU A 23 1.39 -3.95 -16.56
N GLU A 24 2.56 -4.45 -16.17
CA GLU A 24 3.81 -4.31 -16.94
C GLU A 24 3.74 -4.97 -18.32
N SER A 25 3.11 -6.15 -18.42
CA SER A 25 3.10 -6.92 -19.67
C SER A 25 1.96 -6.54 -20.63
N GLN A 26 0.77 -6.26 -20.10
CA GLN A 26 -0.44 -6.06 -20.90
C GLN A 26 -0.86 -4.59 -20.98
N VAL A 27 -0.77 -3.84 -19.87
CA VAL A 27 -1.27 -2.45 -19.79
C VAL A 27 -0.19 -1.45 -20.20
N LYS A 28 1.05 -1.67 -19.77
CA LYS A 28 2.21 -0.80 -20.05
C LYS A 28 1.88 0.64 -19.68
N GLU A 29 2.20 1.60 -20.55
CA GLU A 29 2.01 3.04 -20.33
C GLU A 29 0.54 3.47 -20.15
N ASP A 30 -0.43 2.64 -20.55
CA ASP A 30 -1.85 2.95 -20.36
C ASP A 30 -2.23 3.06 -18.88
N PHE A 31 -1.38 2.58 -17.95
CA PHE A 31 -1.60 2.74 -16.51
C PHE A 31 -1.58 4.22 -16.05
N LEU A 32 -1.02 5.11 -16.87
CA LEU A 32 -1.00 6.56 -16.69
C LEU A 32 -2.20 7.26 -17.34
N VAL A 33 -2.96 6.58 -18.20
CA VAL A 33 -4.06 7.18 -18.95
C VAL A 33 -5.26 7.39 -18.05
N ALA A 34 -5.67 8.66 -17.91
CA ALA A 34 -6.88 9.04 -17.19
C ALA A 34 -8.13 8.60 -17.95
N LEU A 35 -9.09 8.06 -17.22
CA LEU A 35 -10.36 7.60 -17.78
C LEU A 35 -11.50 8.46 -17.23
N SER A 36 -12.25 9.13 -18.11
CA SER A 36 -13.41 9.94 -17.70
C SER A 36 -14.45 9.16 -16.89
N PRO A 37 -14.80 7.89 -17.24
CA PRO A 37 -15.68 7.07 -16.39
C PRO A 37 -15.12 6.77 -14.99
N PHE A 38 -13.83 7.05 -14.76
CA PHE A 38 -13.13 6.88 -13.49
C PHE A 38 -12.72 8.23 -12.89
N ASN A 39 -13.57 9.26 -13.05
CA ASN A 39 -13.35 10.61 -12.51
C ASN A 39 -11.99 11.21 -12.92
N ASP A 40 -11.59 10.98 -14.17
CA ASP A 40 -10.30 11.40 -14.73
C ASP A 40 -9.09 10.90 -13.92
N LYS A 41 -9.26 9.79 -13.19
CA LYS A 41 -8.18 9.06 -12.54
C LYS A 41 -7.69 7.91 -13.42
N ASN A 42 -6.55 7.35 -13.04
CA ASN A 42 -5.87 6.29 -13.76
C ASN A 42 -5.49 5.14 -12.80
N ILE A 43 -4.90 4.08 -13.34
CA ILE A 43 -4.49 2.91 -12.55
C ILE A 43 -3.41 3.31 -11.52
N ARG A 44 -2.45 4.15 -11.92
CA ARG A 44 -1.44 4.72 -11.02
C ARG A 44 -2.07 5.39 -9.80
N TYR A 45 -3.07 6.25 -9.99
CA TYR A 45 -3.78 6.94 -8.92
C TYR A 45 -4.27 5.94 -7.87
N MET A 46 -4.92 4.86 -8.31
CA MET A 46 -5.46 3.86 -7.41
C MET A 46 -4.35 3.11 -6.66
N LEU A 47 -3.24 2.75 -7.32
CA LEU A 47 -2.14 2.04 -6.65
C LEU A 47 -1.39 2.91 -5.64
N VAL A 48 -1.19 4.20 -5.96
CA VAL A 48 -0.66 5.20 -5.01
C VAL A 48 -1.63 5.40 -3.85
N HIS A 49 -2.93 5.48 -4.11
CA HIS A 49 -3.96 5.55 -3.07
C HIS A 49 -3.88 4.34 -2.13
N VAL A 50 -3.78 3.12 -2.67
CA VAL A 50 -3.62 1.89 -1.86
C VAL A 50 -2.38 2.00 -0.98
N ALA A 51 -1.21 2.38 -1.51
CA ALA A 51 -0.02 2.57 -0.68
C ALA A 51 -0.23 3.62 0.43
N ASN A 52 -0.88 4.74 0.11
CA ASN A 52 -1.20 5.80 1.07
C ASN A 52 -2.19 5.34 2.15
N THR A 53 -3.09 4.39 1.88
CA THR A 53 -3.96 3.82 2.93
C THR A 53 -3.17 3.00 3.96
N TYR A 54 -2.12 2.27 3.55
CA TYR A 54 -1.19 1.65 4.50
C TYR A 54 -0.46 2.69 5.35
N ILE A 55 -0.04 3.80 4.74
CA ILE A 55 0.58 4.90 5.50
C ILE A 55 -0.40 5.47 6.52
N ALA A 56 -1.63 5.81 6.10
CA ALA A 56 -2.63 6.43 6.96
C ALA A 56 -3.00 5.52 8.13
N TRP A 57 -3.43 4.28 7.83
CA TRP A 57 -3.98 3.38 8.85
C TRP A 57 -2.90 2.65 9.64
N ILE A 58 -1.90 2.10 8.96
CA ILE A 58 -0.93 1.26 9.64
C ILE A 58 0.19 2.11 10.22
N ASN A 59 0.85 2.95 9.41
CA ASN A 59 1.98 3.72 9.90
C ASN A 59 1.53 4.85 10.85
N ASN A 60 0.66 5.75 10.40
CA ASN A 60 0.35 6.98 11.12
C ASN A 60 -0.66 6.72 12.25
N PHE A 61 -1.74 5.98 11.99
CA PHE A 61 -2.75 5.69 13.02
C PHE A 61 -2.28 4.62 14.02
N VAL A 62 -2.02 3.38 13.59
CA VAL A 62 -1.69 2.26 14.52
C VAL A 62 -0.28 2.35 15.09
N LEU A 63 0.73 2.55 14.23
CA LEU A 63 2.13 2.56 14.64
C LEU A 63 2.59 3.93 15.18
N LYS A 64 1.72 4.96 15.12
CA LYS A 64 2.01 6.33 15.56
C LYS A 64 3.25 6.92 14.90
N GLY A 65 3.50 6.55 13.64
CA GLY A 65 4.50 7.18 12.80
C GLY A 65 4.04 8.55 12.28
N ASN A 66 4.94 9.24 11.60
CA ASN A 66 4.66 10.52 10.95
C ASN A 66 5.23 10.50 9.54
N ARG A 67 4.66 9.66 8.68
CA ARG A 67 5.08 9.53 7.28
C ARG A 67 4.13 10.32 6.40
N THR A 68 4.71 11.09 5.49
CA THR A 68 3.99 11.81 4.43
C THR A 68 3.44 10.84 3.40
N PHE A 69 2.33 11.22 2.77
CA PHE A 69 1.77 10.45 1.65
C PHE A 69 2.61 10.65 0.39
N PHE A 70 2.63 9.61 -0.44
CA PHE A 70 3.18 9.70 -1.79
C PHE A 70 2.32 10.60 -2.65
N SER A 71 2.97 11.40 -3.50
CA SER A 71 2.30 12.15 -4.55
C SER A 71 2.02 11.24 -5.74
N GLU A 72 0.79 11.27 -6.27
CA GLU A 72 0.44 10.53 -7.48
C GLU A 72 1.19 11.04 -8.71
N ASP A 73 1.54 12.32 -8.75
CA ASP A 73 2.17 12.95 -9.91
C ASP A 73 3.67 12.64 -10.03
N GLU A 74 4.29 12.17 -8.94
CA GLU A 74 5.72 11.80 -8.90
C GLU A 74 5.98 10.36 -9.39
N ILE A 75 4.94 9.53 -9.47
CA ILE A 75 5.05 8.13 -9.91
C ILE A 75 4.75 8.07 -11.40
N LEU A 76 5.77 7.71 -12.19
CA LEU A 76 5.71 7.66 -13.66
C LEU A 76 6.13 6.31 -14.22
N SER A 77 6.66 5.40 -13.40
CA SER A 77 7.08 4.07 -13.83
C SER A 77 6.66 2.96 -12.86
N PHE A 78 6.67 1.73 -13.35
CA PHE A 78 6.45 0.54 -12.52
C PHE A 78 7.56 0.36 -11.46
N ASP A 79 8.80 0.74 -11.74
CA ASP A 79 9.89 0.67 -10.77
C ASP A 79 9.64 1.60 -9.58
N GLN A 80 9.19 2.83 -9.84
CA GLN A 80 8.81 3.76 -8.78
C GLN A 80 7.60 3.22 -7.99
N LEU A 81 6.65 2.60 -8.67
CA LEU A 81 5.51 1.98 -8.02
C LEU A 81 5.94 0.80 -7.13
N ARG A 82 6.88 -0.03 -7.58
CA ARG A 82 7.44 -1.13 -6.77
C ARG A 82 8.16 -0.58 -5.55
N ALA A 83 8.96 0.46 -5.70
CA ALA A 83 9.67 1.11 -4.60
C ALA A 83 8.72 1.58 -3.49
N ILE A 84 7.61 2.25 -3.82
CA ILE A 84 6.65 2.67 -2.78
C ILE A 84 6.01 1.48 -2.06
N PHE A 85 5.85 0.33 -2.73
CA PHE A 85 5.30 -0.86 -2.11
C PHE A 85 6.33 -1.68 -1.31
N GLU A 86 7.63 -1.56 -1.58
CA GLU A 86 8.68 -2.02 -0.68
C GLU A 86 8.63 -1.25 0.64
N GLU A 87 8.37 0.05 0.58
CA GLU A 87 8.18 0.87 1.78
C GLU A 87 6.92 0.48 2.56
N VAL A 88 5.85 0.09 1.87
CA VAL A 88 4.65 -0.51 2.48
C VAL A 88 4.98 -1.86 3.12
N ASP A 89 5.81 -2.69 2.48
CA ASP A 89 6.26 -3.98 3.03
C ASP A 89 7.00 -3.77 4.35
N HIS A 90 7.87 -2.74 4.43
CA HIS A 90 8.55 -2.39 5.68
C HIS A 90 7.59 -1.94 6.79
N ILE A 91 6.56 -1.14 6.47
CA ILE A 91 5.52 -0.75 7.43
C ILE A 91 4.79 -1.99 7.96
N MET A 92 4.40 -2.88 7.06
CA MET A 92 3.62 -4.07 7.40
C MET A 92 4.44 -5.10 8.17
N ASN A 93 5.73 -5.24 7.87
CA ASN A 93 6.62 -6.07 8.68
C ASN A 93 6.68 -5.60 10.14
N ARG A 94 6.77 -4.27 10.38
CA ARG A 94 6.72 -3.70 11.73
C ARG A 94 5.38 -3.95 12.41
N PHE A 95 4.27 -3.79 11.68
CA PHE A 95 2.93 -4.07 12.18
C PHE A 95 2.77 -5.55 12.58
N CYS A 96 3.07 -6.47 11.65
CA CYS A 96 2.94 -7.89 11.89
C CYS A 96 3.82 -8.34 13.06
N PHE A 97 5.04 -7.83 13.19
CA PHE A 97 5.90 -8.11 14.32
C PHE A 97 5.27 -7.65 15.65
N LYS A 98 4.79 -6.39 15.70
CA LYS A 98 4.23 -5.79 16.93
C LYS A 98 2.95 -6.47 17.42
N PHE A 99 2.10 -6.95 16.51
CA PHE A 99 0.78 -7.52 16.84
C PHE A 99 0.71 -9.03 16.66
N SER A 100 1.86 -9.68 16.48
CA SER A 100 2.01 -11.10 16.20
C SER A 100 1.36 -12.02 17.26
N GLU A 101 1.48 -11.66 18.53
CA GLU A 101 1.03 -12.48 19.67
C GLU A 101 -0.50 -12.50 19.82
N ASN A 102 -1.18 -11.40 19.50
CA ASN A 102 -2.63 -11.30 19.57
C ASN A 102 -3.18 -10.57 18.33
N PRO A 103 -3.37 -11.30 17.22
CA PRO A 103 -3.76 -10.71 15.93
C PRO A 103 -5.22 -10.23 15.87
N VAL A 104 -6.05 -10.60 16.85
CA VAL A 104 -7.48 -10.23 16.92
C VAL A 104 -7.74 -9.07 17.89
N GLN A 105 -6.70 -8.51 18.50
CA GLN A 105 -6.86 -7.40 19.44
C GLN A 105 -7.37 -6.14 18.75
N ALA A 106 -8.21 -5.39 19.45
CA ALA A 106 -8.66 -4.08 18.98
C ALA A 106 -7.46 -3.11 18.92
N LEU A 107 -7.27 -2.49 17.76
CA LEU A 107 -6.19 -1.52 17.55
C LEU A 107 -6.67 -0.12 17.94
N LYS A 108 -5.88 0.56 18.77
CA LYS A 108 -6.11 1.97 19.14
C LYS A 108 -5.01 2.82 18.53
N GLY A 109 -5.39 3.75 17.67
CA GLY A 109 -4.48 4.70 17.04
C GLY A 109 -4.65 6.13 17.55
N TYR A 110 -3.80 7.01 17.05
CA TYR A 110 -3.93 8.46 17.25
C TYR A 110 -4.81 9.06 16.14
N LYS A 111 -5.57 10.13 16.42
CA LYS A 111 -6.36 10.84 15.40
C LYS A 111 -5.41 11.27 14.28
N CYS A 112 -5.61 10.77 13.06
CA CYS A 112 -4.84 11.26 11.91
C CYS A 112 -5.02 12.78 11.87
N PRO A 113 -3.94 13.59 11.89
CA PRO A 113 -4.05 15.03 11.75
C PRO A 113 -4.91 15.32 10.52
N ASP A 114 -5.87 16.22 10.68
CA ASP A 114 -6.90 16.47 9.70
C ASP A 114 -6.26 16.68 8.30
N LYS A 115 -6.80 15.97 7.30
CA LYS A 115 -6.48 16.18 5.88
C LYS A 115 -6.87 17.60 5.46
#